data_AF-L0HF32-F1
#
_entry.id   AF-L0HF32-F1
#
_cell.length_a   1.000
_cell.length_b   1.000
_cell.length_c   1.000
_cell.angle_alpha   90.00
_cell.angle_beta   90.00
_cell.angle_gamma   90.00
#
_symmetry.space_group_name_H-M   'P 1'
#
loop_
_entity.id
_entity.type
_entity.pdbx_description
1 polymer ?
#
loop_
_entity_poly.entity_id
_entity_poly.type
_entity_poly.pdbx_seq_one_letter_code
_entity_poly.pdbx_strand_id
1 'polypeptide(L)' 'MAKPIELGLILDRDESIRFQKYIDNPTYSEEGRKLIREAADLAERSRF' A
#
# COMPACT_ATOMS: atom_id res chain seq x y z
N MET A 1 -17.60 -3.86 24.38
CA MET A 1 -16.78 -3.05 23.45
C MET A 1 -16.63 -3.84 22.16
N ALA A 2 -16.94 -3.24 21.01
CA ALA A 2 -16.72 -3.87 19.71
C ALA A 2 -15.20 -3.93 19.45
N LYS A 3 -14.68 -5.11 19.07
CA LYS A 3 -13.29 -5.24 18.63
C LYS A 3 -13.15 -4.66 17.21
N PRO A 4 -12.05 -3.98 16.87
CA PRO A 4 -11.81 -3.55 15.49
C PRO A 4 -11.83 -4.77 14.57
N ILE A 5 -12.49 -4.63 13.42
CA ILE A 5 -12.39 -5.63 12.35
C ILE A 5 -11.02 -5.42 11.71
N GLU A 6 -10.13 -6.40 11.83
CA GLU A 6 -8.90 -6.42 11.03
C GLU A 6 -9.27 -6.80 9.60
N LEU A 7 -9.37 -5.78 8.73
CA LEU A 7 -9.50 -5.99 7.30
C LEU A 7 -8.15 -6.44 6.74
N GLY A 8 -7.90 -7.74 6.78
CA GLY A 8 -6.86 -8.38 5.99
C GLY A 8 -7.25 -8.35 4.50
N LEU A 9 -6.30 -8.05 3.62
CA LEU A 9 -6.48 -8.25 2.20
C LEU A 9 -6.44 -9.76 1.92
N ILE A 10 -7.60 -10.37 1.63
CA ILE A 10 -7.66 -11.77 1.21
C ILE A 10 -7.53 -11.78 -0.31
N LEU A 11 -6.38 -12.24 -0.80
CA LEU A 11 -6.12 -12.40 -2.22
C LEU A 11 -6.38 -13.84 -2.63
N ASP A 12 -6.98 -14.03 -3.80
CA ASP A 12 -6.99 -15.34 -4.43
C ASP A 12 -5.57 -15.75 -4.90
N ARG A 13 -5.44 -16.98 -5.42
CA ARG A 13 -4.14 -17.51 -5.83
C ARG A 13 -3.47 -16.63 -6.90
N ASP A 14 -4.21 -16.17 -7.89
CA ASP A 14 -3.64 -15.42 -9.01
C ASP A 14 -3.33 -13.97 -8.60
N GLU A 15 -4.18 -13.38 -7.78
CA GLU A 15 -3.96 -12.07 -7.16
C GLU A 15 -2.73 -12.09 -6.26
N SER A 16 -2.55 -13.13 -5.45
CA SER A 16 -1.37 -13.27 -4.58
C SER A 16 -0.07 -13.33 -5.39
N ILE A 17 -0.07 -14.03 -6.52
CA ILE A 17 1.09 -14.12 -7.42
C ILE A 17 1.38 -12.75 -8.07
N ARG A 18 0.34 -12.03 -8.52
CA ARG A 18 0.49 -10.69 -9.10
C ARG A 18 0.99 -9.69 -8.07
N PHE A 19 0.44 -9.74 -6.86
CA PHE A 19 0.86 -8.91 -5.75
C PHE A 19 2.32 -9.17 -5.39
N GLN A 20 2.73 -10.44 -5.26
CA GLN A 20 4.12 -10.79 -4.98
C GLN A 20 5.07 -10.29 -6.08
N LYS A 21 4.71 -10.48 -7.37
CA LYS A 21 5.51 -9.95 -8.50
C LYS A 21 5.67 -8.43 -8.45
N TYR A 22 4.62 -7.71 -8.04
CA TYR A 22 4.67 -6.27 -7.85
C TYR A 22 5.57 -5.89 -6.65
N ILE A 23 5.49 -6.60 -5.53
CA ILE A 23 6.37 -6.38 -4.38
C ILE A 23 7.84 -6.63 -4.74
N ASP A 24 8.11 -7.68 -5.52
CA ASP A 24 9.46 -8.07 -5.94
C ASP A 24 10.06 -7.09 -6.96
N ASN A 25 9.23 -6.52 -7.84
CA ASN A 25 9.63 -5.50 -8.79
C ASN A 25 8.56 -4.41 -8.92
N PRO A 26 8.61 -3.39 -8.05
CA PRO A 26 7.58 -2.35 -8.01
C PRO A 26 7.61 -1.50 -9.28
N THR A 27 6.72 -1.79 -10.22
CA THR A 27 6.42 -0.93 -11.36
C THR A 27 5.47 0.17 -10.91
N TYR A 28 5.98 1.13 -10.14
CA TYR A 28 5.23 2.33 -9.84
C TYR A 28 5.06 3.15 -11.14
N SER A 29 3.82 3.45 -11.51
CA SER A 29 3.56 4.51 -12.49
C SER A 29 4.09 5.83 -11.95
N GLU A 30 4.24 6.83 -12.82
CA GLU A 30 4.64 8.17 -12.39
C GLU A 30 3.65 8.76 -11.39
N GLU A 31 2.34 8.54 -11.56
CA GLU A 31 1.34 8.92 -10.57
C GLU A 31 1.51 8.15 -9.25
N GLY A 32 1.79 6.84 -9.31
CA GLY A 32 2.03 6.03 -8.11
C GLY A 32 3.20 6.56 -7.28
N ARG A 33 4.29 6.97 -7.94
CA ARG A 33 5.44 7.60 -7.26
C ARG A 33 5.07 8.94 -6.63
N LYS A 34 4.24 9.73 -7.29
CA LYS A 34 3.77 11.02 -6.77
C LYS A 34 2.94 10.83 -5.50
N LEU A 35 2.00 9.88 -5.50
CA LEU A 35 1.18 9.56 -4.34
C LEU A 35 2.01 9.10 -3.14
N ILE A 36 3.03 8.26 -3.36
CA ILE A 36 3.92 7.81 -2.27
C ILE A 36 4.70 8.98 -1.67
N ARG A 37 5.20 9.92 -2.50
CA ARG A 37 5.89 11.13 -2.02
C ARG A 37 4.96 12.04 -1.22
N GLU A 38 3.76 12.31 -1.74
CA GLU A 38 2.78 13.14 -1.04
C GLU A 38 2.39 12.54 0.32
N ALA A 39 2.24 11.21 0.39
CA ALA A 39 1.97 10.51 1.65
C ALA A 39 3.14 10.63 2.63
N ALA A 40 4.39 10.52 2.17
CA ALA A 40 5.58 10.72 3.00
C ALA A 40 5.66 12.16 3.54
N ASP A 41 5.46 13.16 2.68
CA ASP A 41 5.46 14.58 3.06
C ASP A 41 4.36 14.89 4.09
N LEU A 42 3.17 14.33 3.91
CA LEU A 42 2.06 14.44 4.88
C LEU A 42 2.40 13.80 6.22
N ALA A 43 3.02 12.63 6.21
CA ALA A 43 3.42 11.93 7.44
C ALA A 43 4.49 12.71 8.21
N GLU A 44 5.46 13.31 7.52
CA GLU A 44 6.46 14.19 8.15
C GLU A 44 5.84 15.44 8.75
N ARG A 45 4.92 16.10 8.02
CA ARG A 45 4.21 17.29 8.50
C ARG A 45 3.30 17.01 9.69
N SER A 46 2.70 15.83 9.75
CA SER A 46 1.81 15.41 10.85
C SER A 46 2.57 14.98 12.11
N ARG A 47 3.91 14.93 12.04
CA ARG A 47 4.79 14.57 13.15
C ARG A 47 5.17 15.76 14.04
N PHE A 48 4.74 16.97 13.66
CA PHE A 48 4.85 18.24 14.38
C PHE A 48 3.46 18.86 14.57
#